data_AF-A0A4U9U2G1-F1
#
_entry.id   AF-A0A4U9U2G1-F1
#
_cell.length_a   1.000
_cell.length_b   1.000
_cell.length_c   1.000
_cell.angle_alpha   90.00
_cell.angle_beta   90.00
_cell.angle_gamma   90.00
#
_symmetry.space_group_name_H-M   'P 1'
#
loop_
_entity.id
_entity.type
_entity.pdbx_description
1 polymer ?
#
loop_
_entity_poly.entity_id
_entity_poly.type
_entity_poly.pdbx_seq_one_letter_code
_entity_poly.pdbx_strand_id
1 'polypeptide(L)' 'MPHFYAECTDNIRREADLPGLFDKVNHALAETGIFPLAGIRSRAIWLDTWQNGRR' A
#
# COMPACT_ATOMS: atom_id res chain seq x y z
N MET A 1 9.47 -9.99 -9.23
CA MET A 1 9.76 -9.29 -7.96
C MET A 1 8.80 -8.12 -7.87
N PRO A 2 7.57 -8.33 -7.38
CA PRO A 2 6.54 -7.30 -7.42
C PRO A 2 6.81 -6.20 -6.40
N HIS A 3 6.47 -4.98 -6.81
CA HIS A 3 6.62 -3.78 -6.01
C HIS A 3 5.25 -3.10 -5.90
N PHE A 4 4.70 -3.04 -4.69
CA PHE A 4 3.45 -2.35 -4.39
C PHE A 4 3.76 -0.97 -3.78
N TYR A 5 3.07 0.05 -4.28
CA TYR A 5 3.18 1.44 -3.80
C TYR A 5 1.79 1.93 -3.45
N ALA A 6 1.60 2.39 -2.22
CA ALA A 6 0.39 3.09 -1.79
C ALA A 6 0.69 4.58 -1.67
N GLU A 7 0.13 5.39 -2.55
CA GLU A 7 0.06 6.83 -2.37
C GLU A 7 -1.13 7.15 -1.46
N CYS A 8 -0.90 7.85 -0.35
CA CYS A 8 -1.91 8.11 0.66
C CYS A 8 -1.77 9.53 1.20
N THR A 9 -2.87 10.26 1.24
CA THR A 9 -2.91 11.58 1.88
C THR A 9 -2.65 11.44 3.37
N ASP A 10 -1.81 12.31 3.92
CA ASP A 10 -1.33 12.20 5.29
C ASP A 10 -2.42 12.46 6.35
N ASN A 11 -3.51 13.13 5.96
CA ASN A 11 -4.66 13.45 6.81
C ASN A 11 -5.43 12.23 7.34
N ILE A 12 -5.21 11.03 6.79
CA ILE A 12 -5.79 9.76 7.28
C ILE A 12 -4.74 8.77 7.75
N ARG A 13 -3.51 9.22 8.04
CA ARG A 13 -2.35 8.34 8.28
C ARG A 13 -2.57 7.33 9.41
N ARG A 14 -3.36 7.67 10.43
CA ARG A 14 -3.65 6.76 11.55
C ARG A 14 -4.75 5.77 11.19
N GLU A 15 -5.79 6.23 10.51
CA GLU A 15 -6.97 5.48 10.11
C GLU A 15 -6.70 4.54 8.94
N ALA A 16 -5.74 4.88 8.07
CA ALA A 16 -5.40 4.12 6.88
C ALA A 16 -4.77 2.75 7.18
N ASP A 17 -4.18 2.55 8.36
CA ASP A 17 -3.52 1.30 8.78
C ASP A 17 -2.68 0.66 7.65
N LEU A 18 -1.79 1.45 7.04
CA LEU A 18 -0.96 0.95 5.94
C LEU A 18 -0.12 -0.28 6.31
N PRO A 19 0.40 -0.43 7.55
CA PRO A 19 1.02 -1.69 7.97
C PRO A 19 0.08 -2.90 7.84
N GLY A 20 -1.15 -2.81 8.35
CA GLY A 20 -2.15 -3.87 8.22
C GLY A 20 -2.58 -4.11 6.76
N LEU A 21 -2.63 -3.07 5.93
CA LEU A 21 -2.87 -3.21 4.49
C LEU A 21 -1.73 -3.97 3.80
N PHE A 22 -0.47 -3.64 4.09
CA PHE A 22 0.69 -4.28 3.44
C PHE A 22 0.79 -5.76 3.75
N ASP A 23 0.46 -6.17 4.98
CA ASP A 23 0.39 -7.58 5.34
C ASP A 23 -0.61 -8.35 4.45
N LYS A 24 -1.84 -7.82 4.32
CA LYS A 24 -2.89 -8.39 3.48
C LYS A 24 -2.51 -8.42 2.00
N VAL A 25 -1.93 -7.33 1.48
CA VAL A 25 -1.49 -7.25 0.08
C VAL A 25 -0.39 -8.26 -0.21
N ASN A 26 0.60 -8.39 0.67
CA ASN A 26 1.70 -9.35 0.50
C ASN A 26 1.16 -10.78 0.48
N HIS A 27 0.25 -11.13 1.39
CA HIS A 27 -0.40 -12.44 1.42
C HIS A 27 -1.24 -12.69 0.18
N ALA A 28 -2.11 -11.76 -0.21
CA ALA A 28 -2.95 -11.90 -1.40
C ALA A 28 -2.12 -12.08 -2.68
N LEU A 29 -1.01 -11.34 -2.83
CA LEU A 29 -0.09 -11.51 -3.96
C LEU A 29 0.65 -12.86 -3.93
N ALA A 30 1.03 -13.35 -2.76
CA ALA A 30 1.68 -14.66 -2.62
C ALA A 30 0.72 -15.82 -2.94
N GLU A 31 -0.54 -15.71 -2.52
CA GLU A 31 -1.61 -16.69 -2.77
C GLU A 31 -1.91 -16.90 -4.26
N THR A 32 -1.55 -15.94 -5.12
CA THR A 32 -1.66 -16.12 -6.58
C THR A 32 -0.76 -17.25 -7.12
N GLY A 33 0.28 -17.64 -6.38
CA GLY A 33 1.32 -18.59 -6.84
C GLY A 33 2.28 -18.00 -7.87
N ILE A 34 2.07 -16.76 -8.32
CA ILE A 34 2.90 -16.08 -9.34
C ILE A 34 4.12 -15.44 -8.69
N PHE A 35 3.96 -14.88 -7.48
CA PHE A 35 5.01 -14.12 -6.81
C PHE A 35 5.46 -14.80 -5.51
N PRO A 36 6.77 -15.02 -5.32
CA PRO A 36 7.27 -15.55 -4.05
C PRO A 36 7.12 -14.48 -2.96
N LEU A 37 6.61 -14.86 -1.78
CA LEU A 37 6.38 -13.96 -0.65
C LEU A 37 7.62 -13.12 -0.29
N ALA A 38 8.79 -13.75 -0.21
CA ALA A 38 10.06 -13.06 0.09
C ALA A 38 10.49 -12.03 -0.97
N GLY A 39 9.90 -12.07 -2.17
CA GLY A 39 10.17 -11.15 -3.27
C GLY A 39 9.21 -9.96 -3.35
N ILE A 40 8.19 -9.89 -2.48
CA ILE A 40 7.18 -8.83 -2.48
C ILE A 40 7.67 -7.65 -1.64
N ARG A 41 7.56 -6.44 -2.18
CA ARG A 41 7.99 -5.21 -1.51
C ARG A 41 6.89 -4.17 -1.55
N SER A 42 6.33 -3.86 -0.38
CA SER A 42 5.26 -2.88 -0.20
C SER A 42 5.78 -1.65 0.52
N ARG A 43 5.41 -0.44 0.06
CA ARG A 43 5.69 0.81 0.78
C ARG A 43 4.63 1.88 0.55
N ALA A 44 4.62 2.85 1.46
CA ALA A 44 3.80 4.05 1.39
C ALA A 44 4.57 5.22 0.78
N ILE A 45 3.87 6.08 0.08
CA ILE A 45 4.27 7.45 -0.28
C ILE A 45 3.21 8.36 0.34
N TRP A 46 3.61 9.12 1.36
CA TRP A 46 2.70 10.06 2.02
C TRP A 46 2.59 11.35 1.21
N LEU A 47 1.37 11.79 0.95
CA LEU A 47 1.08 13.05 0.28
C LEU A 47 0.70 14.09 1.34
N ASP A 48 1.60 15.04 1.58
CA ASP A 48 1.40 16.18 2.50
C ASP A 48 0.82 17.41 1.80
N THR A 49 0.88 17.44 0.47
CA THR A 49 0.36 18.50 -0.39
C THR A 49 -0.55 17.88 -1.43
N TRP A 50 -1.85 18.10 -1.29
CA TRP A 50 -2.85 17.49 -2.16
C TRP A 50 -4.12 18.35 -2.20
N GLN A 51 -4.94 18.16 -3.24
CA GLN A 51 -6.27 18.73 -3.33
C GLN A 51 -7.20 17.70 -3.99
N ASN A 52 -8.23 17.28 -3.25
CA ASN A 52 -9.31 16.52 -3.87
C ASN A 52 -10.23 17.49 -4.60
N GLY A 53 -10.50 17.23 -5.88
CA GLY A 53 -11.49 17.98 -6.64
C GLY A 53 -12.85 17.91 -5.93
N ARG A 54 -13.51 19.05 -5.76
CA ARG A 54 -14.92 19.08 -5.34
C ARG A 54 -15.78 18.72 -6.55
N ARG A 55 -16.73 17.80 -6.37
CA ARG A 55 -17.91 17.75 -7.24
C ARG A 55 -18.86 18.87 -6.86
#